data_AF-A0A7C0XDW4-F1
#
_entry.id   AF-A0A7C0XDW4-F1
#
_cell.length_a   1.000
_cell.length_b   1.000
_cell.length_c   1.000
_cell.angle_alpha   90.00
_cell.angle_beta   90.00
_cell.angle_gamma   90.00
#
_symmetry.space_group_name_H-M   'P 1'
#
loop_
_entity.id
_entity.type
_entity.pdbx_description
1 polymer ?
#
loop_
_entity_poly.entity_id
_entity_poly.type
_entity_poly.pdbx_seq_one_letter_code
_entity_poly.pdbx_strand_id
1 'polypeptide(L)'
;MRKGYVIIITGDGKGKTTSAIGTAFRAAGWGLKTYIAQFIKGRETGEIKAAAKFPENIRIELFGSLSFIKPGKPDKRDIELAKLGLSKARDAMLSGDYDIVILDEVNVALKMGLLDLEEVMDLIRKKP
;
A
#
# COMPACT_ATOMS: atom_id res chain seq x y z
N MET A 1 -17.18 1.53 19.40
CA MET A 1 -16.10 1.43 18.39
C MET A 1 -16.63 1.92 17.06
N ARG A 2 -15.88 2.75 16.33
CA ARG A 2 -16.22 3.09 14.93
C ARG A 2 -15.84 1.91 14.03
N LYS A 3 -16.69 1.58 13.05
CA LYS A 3 -16.48 0.44 12.14
C LYS A 3 -15.44 0.80 11.07
N GLY A 4 -14.32 0.07 11.01
CA GLY A 4 -13.36 0.16 9.90
C GLY A 4 -13.84 -0.59 8.65
N TYR A 5 -13.62 -0.01 7.47
CA TYR A 5 -14.03 -0.56 6.17
C TYR A 5 -12.84 -0.97 5.32
N VAL A 6 -13.08 -1.89 4.38
CA VAL A 6 -12.14 -2.27 3.32
C VAL A 6 -12.66 -1.67 2.02
N ILE A 7 -11.82 -0.91 1.33
CA ILE A 7 -12.16 -0.25 0.07
C ILE A 7 -11.24 -0.81 -1.01
N ILE A 8 -11.84 -1.35 -2.08
CA ILE A 8 -11.10 -1.87 -3.23
C ILE A 8 -11.35 -0.90 -4.40
N ILE A 9 -10.28 -0.25 -4.86
CA ILE A 9 -10.32 0.64 -6.02
C ILE A 9 -9.68 -0.10 -7.20
N THR A 10 -10.49 -0.61 -8.12
CA THR A 10 -10.07 -1.43 -9.26
C THR A 10 -10.67 -0.94 -10.58
N GLY A 11 -10.32 -1.59 -11.70
CA GLY A 11 -10.74 -1.26 -13.06
C GLY A 11 -9.59 -0.75 -13.93
N ASP A 12 -9.78 -0.71 -15.24
CA ASP A 12 -8.72 -0.36 -16.21
C ASP A 12 -8.49 1.16 -16.34
N GLY A 13 -9.44 1.96 -15.85
CA GLY A 13 -9.35 3.41 -15.86
C GLY A 13 -8.17 3.96 -15.03
N LYS A 14 -7.66 5.12 -15.46
CA LYS A 14 -6.72 5.92 -14.66
C LYS A 14 -7.44 6.49 -13.44
N GLY A 15 -6.77 6.47 -12.28
CA GLY A 15 -7.27 7.15 -11.07
C GLY A 15 -7.22 6.33 -9.78
N LYS A 16 -6.92 5.03 -9.84
CA LYS A 16 -6.87 4.14 -8.67
C LYS A 16 -5.90 4.66 -7.59
N THR A 17 -4.61 4.75 -7.94
CA THR A 17 -3.56 5.28 -7.06
C THR A 17 -3.85 6.74 -6.65
N THR A 18 -4.28 7.59 -7.59
CA THR A 18 -4.58 8.99 -7.29
C THR A 18 -5.74 9.15 -6.30
N SER A 19 -6.75 8.29 -6.37
CA SER A 19 -7.89 8.28 -5.44
C SER A 19 -7.47 7.80 -4.05
N ALA A 20 -6.63 6.76 -3.98
CA ALA A 20 -6.06 6.29 -2.72
C ALA A 20 -5.20 7.39 -2.04
N ILE A 21 -4.33 8.05 -2.82
CA ILE A 21 -3.51 9.16 -2.33
C ILE A 21 -4.37 10.36 -1.92
N GLY A 22 -5.38 10.72 -2.72
CA GLY A 22 -6.33 11.77 -2.36
C GLY A 22 -7.08 11.48 -1.05
N THR A 23 -7.34 10.20 -0.76
CA THR A 23 -7.90 9.77 0.54
C THR A 23 -6.91 10.03 1.68
N ALA A 24 -5.62 9.72 1.49
CA ALA A 24 -4.58 10.01 2.48
C ALA A 24 -4.46 11.52 2.77
N PHE A 25 -4.46 12.37 1.73
CA PHE A 25 -4.43 13.82 1.91
C PHE A 25 -5.68 14.36 2.59
N ARG A 26 -6.87 13.83 2.25
CA ARG A 26 -8.11 14.19 2.94
C ARG A 26 -8.00 13.84 4.43
N ALA A 27 -7.52 12.65 4.76
CA ALA A 27 -7.33 12.19 6.13
C ALA A 27 -6.35 13.09 6.90
N ALA A 28 -5.20 13.42 6.27
CA ALA A 28 -4.22 14.34 6.83
C ALA A 28 -4.82 15.73 7.15
N GLY A 29 -5.70 16.25 6.29
CA GLY A 29 -6.42 17.51 6.55
C GLY A 29 -7.32 17.48 7.79
N TRP A 30 -7.70 16.30 8.27
CA TRP A 30 -8.43 16.09 9.52
C TRP A 30 -7.54 15.64 10.69
N GLY A 31 -6.21 15.69 10.52
CA GLY A 31 -5.25 15.25 11.54
C GLY A 31 -5.09 13.75 11.68
N LEU A 32 -5.69 12.95 10.79
CA LEU A 32 -5.58 11.49 10.78
C LEU A 32 -4.27 11.03 10.16
N LYS A 33 -3.85 9.81 10.49
CA LYS A 33 -2.60 9.20 10.05
C LYS A 33 -2.85 8.09 9.05
N THR A 34 -2.08 8.09 7.95
CA THR A 34 -2.16 7.12 6.87
C THR A 34 -0.80 6.47 6.64
N TYR A 35 -0.77 5.13 6.59
CA TYR A 35 0.37 4.36 6.11
C TYR A 35 0.07 3.83 4.70
N ILE A 36 1.02 3.99 3.78
CA ILE A 36 0.92 3.54 2.39
C ILE A 36 2.09 2.61 2.08
N ALA A 37 1.81 1.33 1.84
CA ALA A 37 2.74 0.40 1.22
C ALA A 37 2.50 0.41 -0.29
N GLN A 38 3.51 0.81 -1.06
CA GLN A 38 3.45 0.84 -2.51
C GLN A 38 4.21 -0.35 -3.11
N PHE A 39 3.48 -1.25 -3.76
CA PHE A 39 4.04 -2.43 -4.41
C PHE A 39 4.44 -2.14 -5.85
N ILE A 40 5.30 -2.99 -6.43
CA ILE A 40 5.78 -2.94 -7.84
C ILE A 40 6.68 -1.74 -8.16
N LYS A 41 6.32 -0.53 -7.75
CA LYS A 41 6.99 0.73 -8.10
C LYS A 41 8.05 1.10 -7.07
N GLY A 42 9.33 0.90 -7.40
CA GLY A 42 10.46 1.33 -6.58
C GLY A 42 10.95 2.76 -6.81
N ARG A 43 10.20 3.61 -7.54
CA ARG A 43 10.66 4.94 -7.99
C ARG A 43 9.92 6.08 -7.32
N GLU A 44 10.62 7.18 -7.09
CA GLU A 44 10.01 8.42 -6.62
C GLU A 44 9.00 8.98 -7.64
N THR A 45 7.92 9.57 -7.12
CA THR A 45 6.89 10.26 -7.91
C THR A 45 6.55 11.61 -7.27
N GLY A 46 5.83 12.47 -8.00
CA GLY A 46 5.38 13.76 -7.48
C GLY A 46 4.47 13.63 -6.27
N GLU A 47 3.66 12.57 -6.21
CA GLU A 47 2.79 12.26 -5.08
C GLU A 47 3.58 11.93 -3.82
N ILE A 48 4.69 11.19 -3.92
CA ILE A 48 5.59 10.91 -2.80
C ILE A 48 6.21 12.21 -2.29
N LYS A 49 6.69 13.07 -3.20
CA LYS A 49 7.24 14.38 -2.84
C LYS A 49 6.22 15.30 -2.18
N ALA A 50 4.95 15.22 -2.59
CA ALA A 50 3.88 15.97 -1.96
C ALA A 50 3.56 15.41 -0.56
N ALA A 51 3.48 14.09 -0.40
CA ALA A 51 3.21 13.44 0.88
C ALA A 51 4.30 13.69 1.92
N ALA A 52 5.57 13.79 1.48
CA ALA A 52 6.71 14.12 2.34
C ALA A 52 6.58 15.50 3.03
N LYS A 53 5.68 16.38 2.56
CA LYS A 53 5.36 17.65 3.23
C LYS A 53 4.42 17.49 4.43
N PHE A 54 3.88 16.29 4.64
CA PHE A 54 2.96 15.94 5.74
C PHE A 54 3.51 14.75 6.55
N PRO A 55 4.74 14.83 7.09
CA PRO A 55 5.44 13.68 7.67
C PRO A 55 4.75 13.10 8.91
N GLU A 56 4.00 13.91 9.65
CA GLU A 56 3.24 13.48 10.83
C GLU A 56 1.97 12.68 10.47
N ASN A 57 1.48 12.83 9.23
CA ASN A 57 0.18 12.29 8.81
C ASN A 57 0.29 11.23 7.72
N ILE A 58 1.28 11.30 6.84
CA ILE A 58 1.38 10.40 5.69
C ILE A 58 2.76 9.77 5.65
N ARG A 59 2.80 8.44 5.85
CA ARG A 59 4.00 7.63 5.66
C ARG A 59 3.84 6.78 4.42
N ILE A 60 4.75 6.93 3.46
CA ILE A 60 4.80 6.11 2.25
C ILE A 60 6.10 5.31 2.25
N GLU A 61 5.99 3.99 2.04
CA GLU A 61 7.13 3.10 1.87
C GLU A 61 7.02 2.34 0.56
N LEU A 62 8.15 2.22 -0.15
CA LEU A 62 8.23 1.59 -1.46
C LEU A 62 8.74 0.15 -1.32
N PHE A 63 7.97 -0.78 -1.86
CA PHE A 63 8.26 -2.22 -1.84
C PHE A 63 8.29 -2.82 -3.26
N GLY A 64 8.68 -2.00 -4.23
CA GLY A 64 8.94 -2.40 -5.60
C GLY A 64 10.43 -2.31 -5.94
N SER A 65 10.89 -3.11 -6.90
CA SER A 65 12.22 -2.92 -7.46
C SER A 65 12.24 -1.79 -8.51
N LEU A 66 13.44 -1.32 -8.83
CA LEU A 66 13.65 -0.38 -9.95
C LEU A 66 13.67 -1.10 -11.31
N SER A 67 13.70 -2.43 -11.29
CA SER A 67 13.81 -3.29 -12.46
C SER A 67 12.43 -3.68 -12.97
N PHE A 68 12.36 -4.04 -14.25
CA PHE A 68 11.12 -4.56 -14.82
C PHE A 68 10.87 -5.98 -14.29
N ILE A 69 9.75 -6.17 -13.59
CA ILE A 69 9.33 -7.49 -13.08
C ILE A 69 8.59 -8.22 -14.21
N LYS A 70 9.08 -9.41 -14.59
CA LYS A 70 8.40 -10.24 -15.61
C LYS A 70 7.17 -10.92 -15.01
N PRO A 71 5.98 -10.78 -15.61
CA PRO A 71 4.79 -11.48 -15.15
C PRO A 71 4.99 -13.00 -15.10
N GLY A 72 4.60 -13.64 -14.01
CA GLY A 72 4.61 -15.10 -13.86
C GLY A 72 5.98 -15.74 -13.58
N LYS A 73 7.06 -14.96 -13.57
CA LYS A 73 8.40 -15.39 -13.13
C LYS A 73 9.09 -14.26 -12.38
N PRO A 74 8.59 -13.88 -11.18
CA PRO A 74 9.23 -12.85 -10.38
C PRO A 74 10.58 -13.32 -9.83
N ASP A 75 11.52 -12.40 -9.69
CA ASP A 75 12.79 -12.70 -9.05
C ASP A 75 12.61 -12.82 -7.53
N LYS A 76 13.47 -13.60 -6.88
CA LYS A 76 13.42 -13.80 -5.41
C LYS A 76 13.40 -12.47 -4.65
N ARG A 77 14.17 -11.49 -5.12
CA ARG A 77 14.24 -10.14 -4.53
C ARG A 77 12.91 -9.40 -4.62
N ASP A 78 12.18 -9.52 -5.72
CA ASP A 78 10.88 -8.85 -5.86
C ASP A 78 9.84 -9.47 -4.90
N ILE A 79 9.89 -10.79 -4.73
CA ILE A 79 9.05 -11.52 -3.76
C ILE A 79 9.39 -11.06 -2.33
N GLU A 80 10.67 -11.00 -1.98
CA GLU A 80 11.13 -10.57 -0.66
C GLU A 80 10.69 -9.14 -0.33
N LEU A 81 10.82 -8.21 -1.30
CA LEU A 81 10.35 -6.82 -1.14
C LEU A 81 8.84 -6.76 -0.95
N ALA A 82 8.07 -7.48 -1.76
CA ALA A 82 6.62 -7.52 -1.63
C ALA A 82 6.20 -8.11 -0.27
N LYS A 83 6.81 -9.22 0.16
CA LYS A 83 6.52 -9.82 1.48
C LYS A 83 6.88 -8.87 2.63
N LEU A 84 7.99 -8.16 2.52
CA LEU A 84 8.35 -7.11 3.48
C LEU A 84 7.28 -6.01 3.53
N GLY A 85 6.79 -5.56 2.37
CA GLY A 85 5.73 -4.56 2.29
C GLY A 85 4.43 -5.00 2.94
N LEU A 86 4.04 -6.26 2.73
CA LEU A 86 2.85 -6.81 3.38
C LEU A 86 3.04 -6.94 4.91
N SER A 87 4.24 -7.32 5.36
CA SER A 87 4.56 -7.35 6.79
C SER A 87 4.50 -5.95 7.41
N LYS A 88 5.10 -4.94 6.76
CA LYS A 88 5.08 -3.57 7.27
C LYS A 88 3.67 -2.97 7.31
N ALA A 89 2.84 -3.27 6.31
CA ALA A 89 1.44 -2.86 6.34
C ALA A 89 0.66 -3.56 7.46
N ARG A 90 0.96 -4.83 7.76
CA ARG A 90 0.39 -5.54 8.91
C ARG A 90 0.81 -4.88 10.22
N ASP A 91 2.08 -4.56 10.38
CA ASP A 91 2.61 -3.90 11.58
C ASP A 91 1.94 -2.54 11.79
N ALA A 92 1.85 -1.73 10.73
CA ALA A 92 1.17 -0.43 10.76
C ALA A 92 -0.33 -0.56 11.11
N MET A 93 -1.02 -1.56 10.57
CA MET A 93 -2.43 -1.83 10.86
C MET A 93 -2.66 -2.22 12.33
N LEU A 94 -1.74 -3.00 12.91
CA LEU A 94 -1.87 -3.52 14.27
C LEU A 94 -1.30 -2.59 15.34
N SER A 95 -0.48 -1.60 14.98
CA SER A 95 0.13 -0.69 15.97
C SER A 95 -0.89 0.26 16.61
N GLY A 96 -2.00 0.55 15.92
CA GLY A 96 -2.97 1.55 16.34
C GLY A 96 -2.53 3.00 16.07
N ASP A 97 -1.38 3.21 15.44
CA ASP A 97 -0.86 4.55 15.12
C ASP A 97 -1.45 5.15 13.83
N TYR A 98 -2.10 4.31 13.02
CA TYR A 98 -2.62 4.68 11.71
C TYR A 98 -4.13 4.45 11.62
N ASP A 99 -4.85 5.48 11.18
CA ASP A 99 -6.29 5.41 10.93
C ASP A 99 -6.61 4.74 9.58
N ILE A 100 -5.67 4.82 8.63
CA ILE A 100 -5.81 4.29 7.27
C ILE A 100 -4.53 3.54 6.88
N VAL A 101 -4.70 2.33 6.33
CA VAL A 101 -3.63 1.56 5.70
C VAL A 101 -3.98 1.33 4.24
N ILE A 102 -3.09 1.73 3.34
CA ILE A 102 -3.26 1.62 1.88
C ILE A 102 -2.22 0.63 1.33
N LEU A 103 -2.70 -0.34 0.55
CA LEU A 103 -1.89 -1.29 -0.20
C LEU A 103 -1.96 -0.92 -1.70
N ASP A 104 -1.14 0.03 -2.14
CA ASP A 104 -1.16 0.51 -3.54
C ASP A 104 -0.51 -0.52 -4.48
N GLU A 105 -1.20 -0.86 -5.57
CA GLU A 105 -0.81 -1.90 -6.54
C GLU A 105 -0.74 -3.34 -6.00
N VAL A 106 -1.35 -3.65 -4.85
CA VAL A 106 -1.38 -5.01 -4.29
C VAL A 106 -2.02 -6.05 -5.22
N ASN A 107 -3.06 -5.65 -5.97
CA ASN A 107 -3.70 -6.52 -6.97
C ASN A 107 -2.74 -6.90 -8.10
N VAL A 108 -1.81 -6.00 -8.45
CA VAL A 108 -0.77 -6.27 -9.45
C VAL A 108 0.28 -7.21 -8.86
N ALA A 109 0.68 -7.00 -7.60
CA ALA A 109 1.60 -7.91 -6.90
C ALA A 109 1.06 -9.35 -6.84
N LEU A 110 -0.22 -9.52 -6.53
CA LEU A 110 -0.92 -10.82 -6.58
C LEU A 110 -0.89 -11.41 -8.00
N LYS A 111 -1.29 -10.63 -9.02
CA LYS A 111 -1.29 -11.07 -10.42
C LYS A 111 0.10 -11.50 -10.91
N MET A 112 1.16 -10.88 -10.40
CA MET A 112 2.54 -11.17 -10.79
C MET A 112 3.15 -12.34 -10.01
N GLY A 113 2.44 -12.89 -9.02
CA GLY A 113 2.93 -13.98 -8.17
C GLY A 113 3.95 -13.52 -7.11
N LEU A 114 3.94 -12.24 -6.74
CA LEU A 114 4.81 -11.69 -5.69
C LEU A 114 4.29 -11.93 -4.29
N LEU A 115 2.97 -12.04 -4.16
CA LEU A 115 2.25 -12.28 -2.91
C LEU A 115 1.25 -13.42 -3.11
N ASP A 116 0.99 -14.15 -2.03
CA ASP A 116 -0.10 -15.11 -1.99
C ASP A 116 -1.43 -14.42 -1.63
N LEU A 117 -2.54 -14.90 -2.21
CA LEU A 117 -3.86 -14.34 -1.95
C LEU A 117 -4.26 -14.51 -0.49
N GLU A 118 -4.01 -15.66 0.13
CA GLU A 118 -4.37 -15.89 1.52
C GLU A 118 -3.55 -15.02 2.47
N GLU A 119 -2.28 -14.70 2.14
CA GLU A 119 -1.48 -13.76 2.94
C GLU A 119 -2.15 -12.36 3.03
N VAL A 120 -2.73 -11.89 1.91
CA VAL A 120 -3.46 -10.61 1.84
C VAL A 120 -4.83 -10.71 2.51
N MET A 121 -5.57 -11.80 2.28
CA MET A 121 -6.87 -12.02 2.91
C MET A 121 -6.76 -12.12 4.44
N ASP A 122 -5.70 -12.74 4.95
CA ASP A 122 -5.41 -12.81 6.37
C ASP A 122 -5.10 -11.46 7.00
N LEU A 123 -4.49 -10.53 6.26
CA LEU A 123 -4.33 -9.16 6.71
C LEU A 123 -5.70 -8.49 6.84
N ILE A 124 -6.56 -8.61 5.84
CA ILE A 124 -7.91 -8.03 5.85
C ILE A 124 -8.77 -8.57 7.00
N ARG A 125 -8.74 -9.89 7.23
CA ARG A 125 -9.52 -10.56 8.30
C ARG A 125 -9.08 -10.13 9.70
N LYS A 126 -7.79 -9.80 9.89
CA LYS A 126 -7.20 -9.41 11.18
C LYS A 126 -7.26 -7.90 11.46
N LYS A 127 -7.89 -7.10 10.60
CA LYS A 127 -8.02 -5.67 10.84
C LYS A 127 -8.82 -5.40 12.14
N PRO A 128 -8.48 -4.36 12.91
CA PRO A 128 -9.29 -3.92 14.05
C PRO A 128 -10.73 -3.48 13.71
#